data_AF-A0A0L6WJ80-F1
#
_entry.id   AF-A0A0L6WJ80-F1
#
_cell.length_a   1.000
_cell.length_b   1.000
_cell.length_c   1.000
_cell.angle_alpha   90.00
_cell.angle_beta   90.00
_cell.angle_gamma   90.00
#
_symmetry.space_group_name_H-M   'P 1'
#
loop_
_entity.id
_entity.type
_entity.pdbx_description
1 polymer ?
#
loop_
_entity_poly.entity_id
_entity_poly.type
_entity_poly.pdbx_seq_one_letter_code
_entity_poly.pdbx_strand_id
1 'polypeptide(L)'
;MYLCFNGYVIGGDTTIFNPRSISKSISKKIINRWWVDSSFSDMFHGILWYRVDREVIENSRKLLLKGLSECIQVRIDPDPRIRYASLCKTVEPATLWAFLVHAGYLTVESVQGLDGKLPVADLRIPNYEIFTEWSGWLEQPFRWNAGLVGPDMLMELLHQGDRKKSEEIFCLLQNYLQDLSSLDIPKERENPYHVWMMGISIELRRRNWKDHSNYKSGYGRLDMSFQLGRPS
;
A
#
# COMPACT_ATOMS: atom_id res chain seq x y z
N MET A 1 -12.21 8.25 25.30
CA MET A 1 -10.75 8.46 25.33
C MET A 1 -10.11 7.12 24.99
N TYR A 2 -9.54 6.97 23.79
CA TYR A 2 -8.83 5.73 23.42
C TYR A 2 -7.40 5.84 23.94
N LEU A 3 -7.03 4.97 24.88
CA LEU A 3 -5.65 4.91 25.38
C LEU A 3 -4.75 4.42 24.25
N CYS A 4 -3.58 5.04 24.09
CA CYS A 4 -2.55 4.59 23.14
C CYS A 4 -1.92 3.24 23.54
N PHE A 5 -2.23 2.73 24.74
CA PHE A 5 -1.67 1.50 25.28
C PHE A 5 -2.80 0.54 25.66
N ASN A 6 -3.35 -0.11 24.67
CA ASN A 6 -4.29 -1.22 24.81
C ASN A 6 -3.69 -2.39 24.03
N GLY A 7 -3.37 -3.47 24.74
CA GLY A 7 -2.89 -4.70 24.14
C GLY A 7 -3.87 -5.24 23.09
N TYR A 8 -3.48 -6.29 22.40
CA TYR A 8 -4.31 -6.97 21.42
C TYR A 8 -4.81 -8.28 22.00
N VAL A 9 -6.06 -8.62 21.68
CA VAL A 9 -6.72 -9.82 22.18
C VAL A 9 -6.35 -10.98 21.27
N ILE A 10 -5.82 -12.05 21.83
CA ILE A 10 -5.61 -13.32 21.13
C ILE A 10 -6.44 -14.38 21.85
N GLY A 11 -7.10 -15.26 21.10
CA GLY A 11 -7.80 -16.41 21.68
C GLY A 11 -9.02 -16.06 22.52
N GLY A 12 -9.64 -14.89 22.28
CA GLY A 12 -10.90 -14.48 22.90
C GLY A 12 -10.74 -13.63 24.15
N ASP A 13 -10.03 -14.11 25.17
CA ASP A 13 -9.96 -13.44 26.50
C ASP A 13 -8.53 -12.99 26.89
N THR A 14 -7.51 -13.45 26.17
CA THR A 14 -6.12 -13.16 26.52
C THR A 14 -5.65 -11.88 25.84
N THR A 15 -5.41 -10.83 26.63
CA THR A 15 -4.81 -9.58 26.13
C THR A 15 -3.29 -9.65 26.22
N ILE A 16 -2.61 -9.55 25.08
CA ILE A 16 -1.15 -9.47 25.00
C ILE A 16 -0.76 -8.01 24.75
N PHE A 17 0.22 -7.55 25.52
CA PHE A 17 0.79 -6.22 25.36
C PHE A 17 2.08 -6.27 24.57
N ASN A 18 2.29 -5.28 23.71
CA ASN A 18 3.54 -5.12 22.99
C ASN A 18 4.72 -4.97 24.00
N PRO A 19 5.71 -5.88 23.99
CA PRO A 19 6.81 -5.84 24.96
C PRO A 19 7.66 -4.56 24.89
N ARG A 20 7.86 -4.02 23.69
CA ARG A 20 8.59 -2.76 23.47
C ARG A 20 7.83 -1.59 24.09
N SER A 21 6.51 -1.56 23.93
CA SER A 21 5.67 -0.53 24.55
C SER A 21 5.75 -0.56 26.06
N ILE A 22 5.73 -1.75 26.68
CA ILE A 22 5.95 -1.91 28.12
C ILE A 22 7.34 -1.38 28.52
N SER A 23 8.39 -1.87 27.87
CA SER A 23 9.78 -1.51 28.18
C SER A 23 10.03 0.00 28.06
N LYS A 24 9.55 0.64 26.99
CA LYS A 24 9.66 2.10 26.81
C LYS A 24 8.85 2.87 27.84
N SER A 25 7.66 2.40 28.18
CA SER A 25 6.83 3.05 29.20
C SER A 25 7.50 3.00 30.57
N ILE A 26 8.10 1.86 30.95
CA ILE A 26 8.85 1.71 32.21
C ILE A 26 10.10 2.61 32.21
N SER A 27 10.91 2.56 31.15
CA SER A 27 12.18 3.30 31.08
C SER A 27 11.98 4.81 31.00
N LYS A 28 10.97 5.29 30.27
CA LYS A 28 10.65 6.72 30.12
C LYS A 28 9.69 7.24 31.19
N LYS A 29 9.06 6.35 31.96
CA LYS A 29 8.00 6.66 32.93
C LYS A 29 6.83 7.44 32.30
N ILE A 30 6.56 7.20 31.01
CA ILE A 30 5.51 7.88 30.24
C ILE A 30 4.79 6.83 29.38
N ILE A 31 3.46 6.81 29.46
CA ILE A 31 2.60 6.04 28.55
C ILE A 31 2.45 6.85 27.25
N ASN A 32 2.95 6.30 26.15
CA ASN A 32 2.88 6.92 24.83
C ASN A 32 2.79 5.83 23.73
N ARG A 33 2.70 6.26 22.46
CA ARG A 33 2.76 5.41 21.28
C ARG A 33 4.18 4.86 21.10
N TRP A 34 4.38 3.63 21.53
CA TRP A 34 5.68 2.96 21.55
C TRP A 34 5.69 1.63 20.78
N TRP A 35 4.53 1.20 20.27
CA TRP A 35 4.35 -0.07 19.59
C TRP A 35 5.10 -0.07 18.28
N VAL A 36 4.94 1.02 17.53
CA VAL A 36 5.57 1.19 16.24
C VAL A 36 6.92 1.85 16.39
N ASP A 37 7.88 1.39 15.59
CA ASP A 37 9.14 2.09 15.39
C ASP A 37 9.36 2.48 13.94
N SER A 38 10.20 3.50 13.76
CA SER A 38 10.46 4.09 12.44
C SER A 38 10.98 3.05 11.45
N SER A 39 11.83 2.12 11.89
CA SER A 39 12.37 1.08 11.01
C SER A 39 11.30 0.16 10.44
N PHE A 40 10.34 -0.29 11.26
CA PHE A 40 9.24 -1.11 10.76
C PHE A 40 8.33 -0.28 9.85
N SER A 41 8.00 0.95 10.24
CA SER A 41 7.16 1.85 9.47
C SER A 41 7.70 2.07 8.05
N ASP A 42 9.00 2.38 7.95
CA ASP A 42 9.68 2.59 6.67
C ASP A 42 9.71 1.33 5.82
N MET A 43 10.01 0.17 6.43
CA MET A 43 10.00 -1.11 5.73
C MET A 43 8.59 -1.44 5.20
N PHE A 44 7.58 -1.38 6.06
CA PHE A 44 6.23 -1.79 5.70
C PHE A 44 5.61 -0.86 4.66
N HIS A 45 5.88 0.44 4.74
CA HIS A 45 5.54 1.39 3.69
C HIS A 45 6.12 0.95 2.33
N GLY A 46 7.41 0.58 2.30
CA GLY A 46 8.06 0.07 1.10
C GLY A 46 7.43 -1.23 0.57
N ILE A 47 7.03 -2.13 1.45
CA ILE A 47 6.34 -3.36 1.05
C ILE A 47 4.98 -3.03 0.42
N LEU A 48 4.17 -2.22 1.12
CA LEU A 48 2.79 -1.90 0.76
C LEU A 48 2.68 -1.20 -0.60
N TRP A 49 3.65 -0.36 -0.96
CA TRP A 49 3.59 0.44 -2.19
C TRP A 49 4.37 -0.15 -3.36
N TYR A 50 5.38 -0.99 -3.11
CA TYR A 50 6.29 -1.46 -4.17
C TYR A 50 6.36 -2.98 -4.34
N ARG A 51 5.81 -3.77 -3.40
CA ARG A 51 6.09 -5.23 -3.33
C ARG A 51 4.85 -6.12 -3.22
N VAL A 52 3.65 -5.53 -3.19
CA VAL A 52 2.38 -6.25 -3.03
C VAL A 52 1.42 -5.93 -4.15
N ASP A 53 0.51 -6.87 -4.39
CA ASP A 53 -0.54 -6.70 -5.39
C ASP A 53 -1.64 -5.73 -4.92
N ARG A 54 -2.40 -5.23 -5.89
CA ARG A 54 -3.51 -4.28 -5.66
C ARG A 54 -4.52 -4.78 -4.63
N GLU A 55 -4.80 -6.08 -4.59
CA GLU A 55 -5.73 -6.67 -3.62
C GLU A 55 -5.33 -6.34 -2.17
N VAL A 56 -4.02 -6.37 -1.86
CA VAL A 56 -3.51 -6.02 -0.53
C VAL A 56 -3.77 -4.56 -0.22
N ILE A 57 -3.51 -3.66 -1.17
CA ILE A 57 -3.73 -2.22 -1.00
C ILE A 57 -5.22 -1.91 -0.79
N GLU A 58 -6.11 -2.53 -1.58
CA GLU A 58 -7.56 -2.36 -1.44
C GLU A 58 -8.07 -2.87 -0.10
N ASN A 59 -7.63 -4.05 0.33
CA ASN A 59 -8.00 -4.58 1.64
C ASN A 59 -7.42 -3.75 2.80
N SER A 60 -6.23 -3.17 2.62
CA SER A 60 -5.64 -2.20 3.55
C SER A 60 -6.48 -0.93 3.68
N ARG A 61 -7.04 -0.42 2.57
CA ARG A 61 -7.97 0.71 2.59
C ARG A 61 -9.31 0.34 3.23
N LYS A 62 -9.83 -0.85 2.95
CA LYS A 62 -11.05 -1.36 3.60
C LYS A 62 -10.88 -1.45 5.12
N LEU A 63 -9.71 -1.90 5.61
CA LEU A 63 -9.37 -1.88 7.04
C LEU A 63 -9.48 -0.47 7.64
N LEU A 64 -8.92 0.54 6.96
CA LEU A 64 -9.05 1.93 7.42
C LEU A 64 -10.48 2.44 7.42
N LEU A 65 -11.25 2.16 6.37
CA LEU A 65 -12.66 2.56 6.27
C LEU A 65 -13.53 1.91 7.37
N LYS A 66 -13.23 0.66 7.71
CA LYS A 66 -13.91 -0.13 8.76
C LYS A 66 -13.50 0.28 10.18
N GLY A 67 -12.37 0.98 10.33
CA GLY A 67 -11.90 1.45 11.63
C GLY A 67 -11.53 0.31 12.58
N LEU A 68 -11.95 0.43 13.84
CA LEU A 68 -11.61 -0.51 14.92
C LEU A 68 -12.68 -1.58 15.16
N SER A 69 -13.86 -1.44 14.57
CA SER A 69 -15.06 -2.18 14.96
C SER A 69 -15.41 -3.33 14.01
N GLU A 70 -14.98 -3.25 12.76
CA GLU A 70 -15.35 -4.21 11.72
C GLU A 70 -14.13 -4.94 11.15
N CYS A 71 -14.37 -6.17 10.67
CA CYS A 71 -13.35 -7.00 10.06
C CYS A 71 -13.38 -6.95 8.53
N ILE A 72 -12.22 -7.24 7.92
CA ILE A 72 -12.10 -7.70 6.55
C ILE A 72 -11.89 -9.21 6.51
N GLN A 73 -12.24 -9.84 5.41
CA GLN A 73 -11.98 -11.26 5.15
C GLN A 73 -10.82 -11.41 4.19
N VAL A 74 -9.76 -12.09 4.64
CA VAL A 74 -8.59 -12.36 3.81
C VAL A 74 -8.09 -13.78 4.03
N ARG A 75 -7.43 -14.34 3.02
CA ARG A 75 -6.69 -15.59 3.20
C ARG A 75 -5.44 -15.31 4.02
N ILE A 76 -5.15 -16.19 4.96
CA ILE A 76 -3.98 -16.12 5.84
C ILE A 76 -3.20 -17.42 5.76
N ASP A 77 -1.87 -17.32 5.78
CA ASP A 77 -1.00 -18.48 5.90
C ASP A 77 -0.95 -18.91 7.38
N PRO A 78 -1.38 -20.14 7.74
CA PRO A 78 -1.43 -20.60 9.14
C PRO A 78 -0.07 -20.97 9.72
N ASP A 79 0.95 -21.22 8.89
CA ASP A 79 2.33 -21.48 9.32
C ASP A 79 3.30 -20.61 8.50
N PRO A 80 3.25 -19.28 8.70
CA PRO A 80 3.97 -18.37 7.83
C PRO A 80 5.46 -18.41 8.19
N ARG A 81 6.26 -19.03 7.31
CA ARG A 81 7.74 -19.07 7.45
C ARG A 81 8.37 -17.75 7.03
N ILE A 82 8.00 -16.68 7.74
CA ILE A 82 8.39 -15.31 7.41
C ILE A 82 9.86 -15.11 7.75
N ARG A 83 10.66 -14.90 6.70
CA ARG A 83 12.02 -14.36 6.84
C ARG A 83 11.97 -12.90 6.44
N TYR A 84 12.51 -12.03 7.28
CA TYR A 84 12.56 -10.59 7.02
C TYR A 84 13.17 -10.26 5.64
N ALA A 85 14.24 -10.97 5.27
CA ALA A 85 14.88 -10.82 3.96
C ALA A 85 13.99 -11.22 2.76
N SER A 86 12.99 -12.09 2.97
CA SER A 86 12.03 -12.48 1.95
C SER A 86 10.96 -11.42 1.73
N LEU A 87 10.65 -10.61 2.76
CA LEU A 87 9.66 -9.53 2.67
C LEU A 87 10.07 -8.41 1.71
N CYS A 88 11.38 -8.26 1.45
CA CYS A 88 11.92 -7.20 0.59
C CYS A 88 11.87 -7.49 -0.92
N LYS A 89 11.32 -8.64 -1.38
CA LYS A 89 11.31 -9.04 -2.80
C LYS A 89 9.91 -9.01 -3.44
N THR A 90 9.09 -9.98 -3.10
CA THR A 90 7.70 -10.13 -3.50
C THR A 90 7.07 -10.96 -2.41
N VAL A 91 6.00 -10.48 -1.81
CA VAL A 91 5.39 -11.12 -0.65
C VAL A 91 4.04 -11.68 -1.03
N GLU A 92 3.85 -12.98 -0.80
CA GLU A 92 2.54 -13.59 -0.96
C GLU A 92 1.54 -12.93 0.00
N PRO A 93 0.35 -12.48 -0.46
CA PRO A 93 -0.62 -11.78 0.37
C PRO A 93 -0.97 -12.52 1.66
N ALA A 94 -1.15 -13.84 1.60
CA ALA A 94 -1.51 -14.65 2.77
C ALA A 94 -0.41 -14.64 3.85
N THR A 95 0.86 -14.72 3.44
CA THR A 95 2.01 -14.61 4.34
C THR A 95 2.15 -13.20 4.92
N LEU A 96 1.83 -12.15 4.15
CA LEU A 96 1.86 -10.76 4.63
C LEU A 96 0.80 -10.51 5.71
N TRP A 97 -0.44 -10.94 5.48
CA TRP A 97 -1.51 -10.83 6.46
C TRP A 97 -1.16 -11.59 7.74
N ALA A 98 -0.59 -12.79 7.61
CA ALA A 98 -0.12 -13.55 8.75
C ALA A 98 1.00 -12.83 9.52
N PHE A 99 1.98 -12.27 8.81
CA PHE A 99 3.03 -11.47 9.43
C PHE A 99 2.47 -10.29 10.23
N LEU A 100 1.51 -9.55 9.68
CA LEU A 100 0.88 -8.42 10.35
C LEU A 100 0.12 -8.84 11.61
N VAL A 101 -0.53 -10.00 11.60
CA VAL A 101 -1.16 -10.58 12.79
C VAL A 101 -0.11 -10.94 13.84
N HIS A 102 0.95 -11.65 13.46
CA HIS A 102 2.01 -12.05 14.39
C HIS A 102 2.78 -10.87 14.99
N ALA A 103 2.97 -9.81 14.20
CA ALA A 103 3.60 -8.57 14.65
C ALA A 103 2.65 -7.65 15.45
N GLY A 104 1.38 -8.04 15.59
CA GLY A 104 0.38 -7.30 16.38
C GLY A 104 -0.16 -6.05 15.69
N TYR A 105 0.00 -5.92 14.38
CA TYR A 105 -0.59 -4.85 13.56
C TYR A 105 -2.03 -5.16 13.13
N LEU A 106 -2.45 -6.41 13.27
CA LEU A 106 -3.82 -6.88 13.06
C LEU A 106 -4.18 -7.88 14.17
N THR A 107 -5.47 -7.98 14.45
CA THR A 107 -6.02 -9.01 15.34
C THR A 107 -7.03 -9.87 14.59
N VAL A 108 -7.11 -11.13 14.97
CA VAL A 108 -8.00 -12.14 14.39
C VAL A 108 -9.24 -12.26 15.26
N GLU A 109 -10.42 -12.09 14.67
CA GLU A 109 -11.70 -12.34 15.35
C GLU A 109 -12.19 -13.78 15.14
N SER A 110 -12.05 -14.29 13.92
CA SER A 110 -12.41 -15.67 13.60
C SER A 110 -11.55 -16.23 12.46
N VAL A 111 -11.46 -17.56 12.37
CA VAL A 111 -10.77 -18.27 11.29
C VAL A 111 -11.67 -19.39 10.78
N GLN A 112 -11.82 -19.48 9.46
CA GLN A 112 -12.70 -20.42 8.76
C GLN A 112 -11.89 -21.25 7.75
N GLY A 113 -12.24 -22.54 7.62
CA GLY A 113 -11.74 -23.42 6.56
C GLY A 113 -10.33 -23.97 6.79
N LEU A 114 -10.20 -24.97 7.65
CA LEU A 114 -8.95 -25.73 7.91
C LEU A 114 -8.82 -26.99 7.01
N ASP A 115 -9.59 -27.06 5.92
CA ASP A 115 -9.72 -28.26 5.07
C ASP A 115 -8.64 -28.33 3.96
N GLY A 116 -7.36 -28.16 4.35
CA GLY A 116 -6.21 -28.29 3.43
C GLY A 116 -6.06 -27.15 2.40
N LYS A 117 -6.86 -26.09 2.50
CA LYS A 117 -6.72 -24.83 1.77
C LYS A 117 -6.21 -23.74 2.71
N LEU A 118 -5.76 -22.61 2.15
CA LEU A 118 -5.45 -21.42 2.95
C LEU A 118 -6.73 -20.99 3.71
N PRO A 119 -6.70 -20.92 5.04
CA PRO A 119 -7.83 -20.49 5.83
C PRO A 119 -8.16 -19.02 5.55
N VAL A 120 -9.43 -18.67 5.78
CA VAL A 120 -9.92 -17.30 5.69
C VAL A 120 -10.07 -16.76 7.11
N ALA A 121 -9.44 -15.62 7.39
CA ALA A 121 -9.52 -14.96 8.68
C ALA A 121 -10.30 -13.65 8.61
N ASP A 122 -11.11 -13.41 9.63
CA ASP A 122 -11.70 -12.11 9.91
C ASP A 122 -10.67 -11.26 10.66
N LEU A 123 -10.09 -10.28 9.99
CA LEU A 123 -9.04 -9.41 10.54
C LEU A 123 -9.54 -8.00 10.79
N ARG A 124 -9.11 -7.39 11.89
CA ARG A 124 -9.34 -5.96 12.17
C ARG A 124 -8.12 -5.28 12.78
N ILE A 125 -8.14 -3.96 12.80
CA ILE A 125 -7.15 -3.15 13.48
C ILE A 125 -7.38 -3.25 15.01
N PRO A 126 -6.36 -3.62 15.81
CA PRO A 126 -6.55 -3.94 17.21
C PRO A 126 -6.83 -2.71 18.07
N ASN A 127 -6.23 -1.56 17.73
CA ASN A 127 -6.32 -0.37 18.53
C ASN A 127 -6.03 0.93 17.76
N TYR A 128 -6.22 2.06 18.45
CA TYR A 128 -6.05 3.39 17.87
C TYR A 128 -4.59 3.74 17.53
N GLU A 129 -3.60 3.27 18.29
CA GLU A 129 -2.18 3.49 17.95
C GLU A 129 -1.86 2.88 16.58
N ILE A 130 -2.22 1.61 16.40
CA ILE A 130 -2.04 0.90 15.14
C ILE A 130 -2.88 1.51 14.03
N PHE A 131 -4.13 1.92 14.31
CA PHE A 131 -4.95 2.64 13.34
C PHE A 131 -4.25 3.87 12.77
N THR A 132 -3.66 4.71 13.64
CA THR A 132 -2.94 5.90 13.19
C THR A 132 -1.73 5.57 12.33
N GLU A 133 -1.09 4.43 12.58
CA GLU A 133 0.02 3.96 11.77
C GLU A 133 -0.44 3.50 10.39
N TRP A 134 -1.51 2.71 10.31
CA TRP A 134 -2.11 2.30 9.04
C TRP A 134 -2.52 3.50 8.18
N SER A 135 -3.09 4.55 8.81
CA SER A 135 -3.40 5.81 8.13
C SER A 135 -2.12 6.44 7.56
N GLY A 136 -1.06 6.52 8.37
CA GLY A 136 0.23 7.06 7.95
C GLY A 136 0.88 6.29 6.78
N TRP A 137 0.75 4.97 6.74
CA TRP A 137 1.26 4.15 5.64
C TRP A 137 0.53 4.41 4.31
N LEU A 138 -0.79 4.63 4.38
CA LEU A 138 -1.64 4.79 3.20
C LEU A 138 -1.78 6.23 2.71
N GLU A 139 -1.60 7.23 3.57
CA GLU A 139 -1.73 8.66 3.20
C GLU A 139 -0.62 9.16 2.27
N GLN A 140 0.53 8.49 2.25
CA GLN A 140 1.72 9.03 1.60
C GLN A 140 2.41 7.99 0.70
N PRO A 141 1.82 7.59 -0.43
CA PRO A 141 2.45 6.65 -1.37
C PRO A 141 3.89 7.03 -1.75
N PHE A 142 4.20 8.33 -1.75
CA PHE A 142 5.49 8.86 -2.16
C PHE A 142 6.51 9.11 -1.02
N ARG A 143 6.33 8.61 0.23
CA ARG A 143 7.26 8.87 1.36
C ARG A 143 8.73 8.64 1.04
N TRP A 144 9.05 7.53 0.36
CA TRP A 144 10.42 7.20 -0.02
C TRP A 144 10.97 8.11 -1.13
N ASN A 145 10.07 8.78 -1.84
CA ASN A 145 10.36 9.61 -2.99
C ASN A 145 10.13 11.09 -2.66
N ALA A 146 10.77 11.59 -1.59
CA ALA A 146 11.03 13.03 -1.48
C ALA A 146 11.81 13.57 -2.71
N GLY A 147 12.39 12.67 -3.51
CA GLY A 147 13.00 12.96 -4.81
C GLY A 147 12.05 12.95 -6.02
N LEU A 148 10.79 12.52 -5.93
CA LEU A 148 9.80 12.69 -7.02
C LEU A 148 9.39 14.17 -7.10
N VAL A 149 10.36 14.98 -7.49
CA VAL A 149 10.21 16.36 -7.91
C VAL A 149 9.56 16.30 -9.30
N GLY A 150 8.24 16.13 -9.29
CA GLY A 150 7.38 16.31 -10.46
C GLY A 150 7.56 15.31 -11.62
N PRO A 151 6.90 15.60 -12.75
CA PRO A 151 6.94 14.80 -13.98
C PRO A 151 8.35 14.56 -14.52
N ASP A 152 9.29 15.47 -14.25
CA ASP A 152 10.65 15.44 -14.79
C ASP A 152 11.48 14.26 -14.29
N MET A 153 11.37 13.90 -13.01
CA MET A 153 12.12 12.77 -12.44
C MET A 153 11.56 11.42 -12.92
N LEU A 154 10.23 11.31 -13.02
CA LEU A 154 9.59 10.14 -13.63
C LEU A 154 10.09 9.95 -15.07
N MET A 155 10.15 11.04 -15.83
CA MET A 155 10.59 11.03 -17.23
C MET A 155 12.07 10.73 -17.37
N GLU A 156 12.89 11.17 -16.42
CA GLU A 156 14.31 10.84 -16.34
C GLU A 156 14.54 9.36 -16.01
N LEU A 157 13.72 8.77 -15.14
CA LEU A 157 13.79 7.34 -14.78
C LEU A 157 13.31 6.43 -15.92
N LEU A 158 12.28 6.84 -16.66
CA LEU A 158 11.88 6.19 -17.91
C LEU A 158 12.98 6.27 -18.99
N HIS A 159 13.73 7.38 -19.01
CA HIS A 159 14.78 7.62 -20.01
C HIS A 159 16.10 6.89 -19.70
N GLN A 160 16.51 6.84 -18.43
CA GLN A 160 17.79 6.26 -18.00
C GLN A 160 17.80 4.71 -18.03
N GLY A 161 16.62 4.07 -18.10
CA GLY A 161 16.53 2.62 -18.29
C GLY A 161 17.00 1.79 -17.09
N ASP A 162 17.09 2.38 -15.89
CA ASP A 162 17.38 1.63 -14.65
C ASP A 162 16.19 0.71 -14.33
N ARG A 163 16.29 -0.53 -14.79
CA ARG A 163 15.20 -1.51 -14.78
C ARG A 163 14.57 -1.67 -13.39
N LYS A 164 15.37 -1.72 -12.32
CA LYS A 164 14.86 -1.94 -10.96
C LYS A 164 14.06 -0.75 -10.44
N LYS A 165 14.59 0.46 -10.59
CA LYS A 165 13.84 1.68 -10.21
C LYS A 165 12.62 1.88 -11.09
N SER A 166 12.72 1.53 -12.38
CA SER A 166 11.59 1.65 -13.31
C SER A 166 10.43 0.75 -12.90
N GLU A 167 10.67 -0.52 -12.55
CA GLU A 167 9.61 -1.45 -12.11
C GLU A 167 8.88 -0.96 -10.85
N GLU A 168 9.63 -0.50 -9.84
CA GLU A 168 9.05 0.02 -8.59
C GLU A 168 8.19 1.27 -8.84
N ILE A 169 8.65 2.17 -9.72
CA ILE A 169 7.91 3.37 -10.12
C ILE A 169 6.68 3.02 -10.95
N PHE A 170 6.78 2.05 -11.86
CA PHE A 170 5.64 1.60 -12.67
C PHE A 170 4.53 1.01 -11.79
N CYS A 171 4.87 0.19 -10.80
CA CYS A 171 3.89 -0.35 -9.85
C CYS A 171 3.18 0.78 -9.07
N LEU A 172 3.95 1.75 -8.57
CA LEU A 172 3.40 2.88 -7.83
C LEU A 172 2.48 3.75 -8.72
N LEU A 173 2.91 4.05 -9.94
CA LEU A 173 2.12 4.81 -10.91
C LEU A 173 0.85 4.09 -11.33
N GLN A 174 0.92 2.78 -11.56
CA GLN A 174 -0.24 1.98 -11.93
C GLN A 174 -1.31 2.03 -10.83
N ASN A 175 -0.90 1.91 -9.56
CA ASN A 175 -1.82 2.02 -8.43
C ASN A 175 -2.46 3.42 -8.36
N TYR A 176 -1.64 4.48 -8.48
CA TYR A 176 -2.13 5.86 -8.43
C TYR A 176 -3.06 6.22 -9.59
N LEU A 177 -2.74 5.78 -10.81
CA LEU A 177 -3.56 6.04 -11.99
C LEU A 177 -4.92 5.34 -11.92
N GLN A 178 -4.94 4.13 -11.39
CA GLN A 178 -6.17 3.39 -11.20
C GLN A 178 -7.04 4.04 -10.11
N ASP A 179 -6.43 4.61 -9.07
CA ASP A 179 -7.15 5.41 -8.07
C ASP A 179 -7.79 6.66 -8.70
N LEU A 180 -7.01 7.45 -9.47
CA LEU A 180 -7.53 8.61 -10.19
C LEU A 180 -8.67 8.24 -11.15
N SER A 181 -8.56 7.09 -11.80
CA SER A 181 -9.59 6.59 -12.72
C SER A 181 -10.87 6.13 -12.00
N SER A 182 -10.77 5.72 -10.74
CA SER A 182 -11.90 5.24 -9.92
C SER A 182 -12.67 6.36 -9.23
N LEU A 183 -12.21 7.61 -9.33
CA LEU A 183 -12.92 8.76 -8.79
C LEU A 183 -14.19 9.00 -9.62
N ASP A 184 -15.36 8.79 -9.02
CA ASP A 184 -16.66 9.15 -9.60
C ASP A 184 -16.79 10.66 -9.68
N ILE A 185 -16.33 11.21 -10.80
CA ILE A 185 -16.33 12.65 -11.06
C ILE A 185 -17.52 12.96 -11.97
N PRO A 186 -18.31 14.01 -11.66
CA PRO A 186 -19.39 14.44 -12.53
C PRO A 186 -18.89 14.60 -13.96
N LYS A 187 -19.63 14.08 -14.95
CA LYS A 187 -19.23 14.07 -16.38
C LYS A 187 -18.83 15.45 -16.95
N GLU A 188 -19.22 16.52 -16.28
CA GLU A 188 -18.92 17.91 -16.61
C GLU A 188 -17.52 18.37 -16.17
N ARG A 189 -16.81 17.59 -15.36
CA ARG A 189 -15.43 17.85 -14.96
C ARG A 189 -14.48 16.89 -15.65
N GLU A 190 -13.34 17.41 -16.07
CA GLU A 190 -12.29 16.58 -16.67
C GLU A 190 -11.82 15.51 -15.68
N ASN A 191 -11.70 14.27 -16.17
CA ASN A 191 -11.19 13.17 -15.38
C ASN A 191 -9.71 13.47 -15.00
N PRO A 192 -9.32 13.40 -13.72
CA PRO A 192 -7.95 13.61 -13.25
C PRO A 192 -6.93 12.71 -13.97
N TYR A 193 -7.35 11.50 -14.37
CA TYR A 193 -6.56 10.64 -15.25
C TYR A 193 -6.24 11.32 -16.59
N HIS A 194 -7.21 11.98 -17.23
CA HIS A 194 -7.00 12.69 -18.48
C HIS A 194 -6.05 13.87 -18.32
N VAL A 195 -6.25 14.71 -17.30
CA VAL A 195 -5.37 15.85 -17.02
C VAL A 195 -3.94 15.39 -16.75
N TRP A 196 -3.77 14.32 -15.98
CA TRP A 196 -2.47 13.76 -15.67
C TRP A 196 -1.76 13.16 -16.89
N MET A 197 -2.48 12.34 -17.68
CA MET A 197 -1.93 11.77 -18.93
C MET A 197 -1.59 12.84 -19.96
N MET A 198 -2.36 13.93 -20.02
CA MET A 198 -2.08 15.07 -20.88
C MET A 198 -0.77 15.76 -20.47
N GLY A 199 -0.54 15.93 -19.16
CA GLY A 199 0.73 16.44 -18.63
C GLY A 199 1.94 15.60 -19.04
N ILE A 200 1.84 14.27 -18.93
CA ILE A 200 2.90 13.35 -19.40
C ILE A 200 3.09 13.45 -20.92
N SER A 201 1.99 13.53 -21.69
CA SER A 201 2.06 13.61 -23.15
C SER A 201 2.75 14.89 -23.63
N ILE A 202 2.55 16.01 -22.95
CA ILE A 202 3.23 17.28 -23.24
C ILE A 202 4.73 17.16 -22.99
N GLU A 203 5.13 16.59 -21.85
CA GLU A 203 6.55 16.41 -21.51
C GLU A 203 7.25 15.40 -22.44
N LEU A 204 6.55 14.34 -22.87
CA LEU A 204 7.04 13.39 -23.87
C LEU A 204 7.28 14.08 -25.22
N ARG A 205 6.34 14.92 -25.67
CA ARG A 205 6.49 15.73 -26.89
C ARG A 205 7.69 16.69 -26.80
N ARG A 206 7.92 17.31 -25.64
CA ARG A 206 9.09 18.17 -25.40
C ARG A 206 10.42 17.45 -25.61
N ARG A 207 10.45 16.12 -25.43
CA ARG A 207 11.62 15.25 -25.59
C ARG A 207 11.62 14.41 -26.87
N ASN A 208 10.91 14.87 -27.91
CA ASN A 208 10.82 14.23 -29.25
C ASN A 208 10.13 12.86 -29.30
N TRP A 209 9.26 12.54 -28.34
CA TRP A 209 8.38 11.38 -28.47
C TRP A 209 7.11 11.75 -29.25
N LYS A 210 6.65 10.84 -30.10
CA LYS A 210 5.38 10.95 -30.85
C LYS A 210 4.29 10.19 -30.13
N ASP A 211 3.16 10.85 -29.88
CA ASP A 211 1.95 10.26 -29.31
C ASP A 211 0.98 9.79 -30.39
N HIS A 212 0.39 8.61 -30.19
CA HIS A 212 -0.73 8.10 -30.97
C HIS A 212 -1.87 7.77 -30.00
N SER A 213 -2.97 8.53 -30.06
CA SER A 213 -4.19 8.27 -29.31
C SER A 213 -5.23 7.61 -30.20
N ASN A 214 -5.73 6.43 -29.82
CA ASN A 214 -6.84 5.78 -30.53
C ASN A 214 -8.17 6.10 -29.83
N TYR A 215 -9.06 6.81 -30.53
CA TYR A 215 -10.41 7.15 -30.03
C TYR A 215 -11.43 6.00 -30.16
N LYS A 216 -11.08 4.89 -30.84
CA LYS A 216 -12.02 3.83 -31.27
C LYS A 216 -11.81 2.46 -30.60
N SER A 217 -11.43 2.37 -29.33
CA SER A 217 -11.66 1.12 -28.58
C SER A 217 -13.00 1.26 -27.85
N GLY A 218 -14.01 0.50 -28.29
CA GLY A 218 -15.42 0.60 -27.88
C GLY A 218 -15.71 0.24 -26.41
N TYR A 219 -14.74 0.37 -25.52
CA TYR A 219 -14.82 0.09 -24.08
C TYR A 219 -14.73 1.35 -23.21
N GLY A 220 -14.76 2.55 -23.80
CA GLY A 220 -14.77 3.81 -23.06
C GLY A 220 -13.43 4.18 -22.41
N ARG A 221 -12.32 3.56 -22.83
CA ARG A 221 -10.96 3.87 -22.37
C ARG A 221 -10.16 4.47 -23.53
N LEU A 222 -9.50 5.59 -23.27
CA LEU A 222 -8.58 6.22 -24.21
C LEU A 222 -7.23 5.51 -24.13
N ASP A 223 -6.89 4.76 -25.19
CA ASP A 223 -5.61 4.09 -25.32
C ASP A 223 -4.60 5.06 -25.97
N MET A 224 -3.55 5.43 -25.23
CA MET A 224 -2.43 6.25 -25.71
C MET A 224 -1.18 5.38 -25.85
N SER A 225 -0.50 5.50 -26.98
CA SER A 225 0.79 4.85 -27.23
C SER A 225 1.84 5.90 -27.63
N PHE A 226 3.06 5.72 -27.14
CA PHE A 226 4.16 6.66 -27.39
C PHE A 226 5.32 5.94 -28.11
N GLN A 227 5.87 6.59 -29.13
CA GLN A 227 6.99 6.07 -29.90
C GLN A 227 8.11 7.12 -29.96
N LEU A 228 9.36 6.69 -29.73
CA LEU A 228 10.52 7.56 -29.86
C LEU A 228 10.63 8.06 -31.31
N GLY A 229 10.66 9.38 -31.49
CA GLY A 229 10.90 9.98 -32.81
C GLY A 229 12.30 9.64 -33.29
N ARG A 230 12.45 9.11 -34.51
CA ARG A 230 13.77 8.99 -35.13
C ARG A 230 14.33 10.40 -35.37
N PRO A 231 15.61 10.65 -35.06
CA PRO A 231 16.23 11.94 -35.39
C PRO A 231 16.20 12.12 -36.91
N SER A 232 15.72 13.29 -37.33
CA SER A 232 15.77 13.79 -38.71
C SER A 232 17.18 14.18 -39.11
#